data_AF-A0AAW3ECP2-F1
#
_entry.id   AF-A0AAW3ECP2-F1
#
_cell.length_a   1.000
_cell.length_b   1.000
_cell.length_c   1.000
_cell.angle_alpha   90.00
_cell.angle_beta   90.00
_cell.angle_gamma   90.00
#
_symmetry.space_group_name_H-M   'P 1'
#
loop_
_entity.id
_entity.type
_entity.pdbx_description
1 polymer ?
#
loop_
_entity_poly.entity_id
_entity_poly.type
_entity_poly.pdbx_seq_one_letter_code
_entity_poly.pdbx_strand_id
1 'polypeptide(L)'
;MEKQNNPVQIVRISDSDHKKINYEGFGPQTVFGDGATQEVRTRLAQQTGKSIDYFAEQFKNWPGLAGIVKVTLKEEALAKSHRPLNLFSPQTCPIVGSLDFGELLVSATATGLNKLKSK
;
A
#
# COMPACT_ATOMS: atom_id res chain seq x y z
N MET A 1 -40.03 -2.32 27.59
CA MET A 1 -39.26 -1.26 26.90
C MET A 1 -39.81 -1.19 25.48
N GLU A 2 -40.65 -0.20 25.19
CA GLU A 2 -41.26 -0.05 23.87
C GLU A 2 -40.17 0.18 22.81
N LYS A 3 -40.27 -0.52 21.67
CA LYS A 3 -39.35 -0.32 20.55
C LYS A 3 -39.68 1.01 19.89
N GLN A 4 -38.79 1.99 20.06
CA GLN A 4 -38.84 3.24 19.33
C GLN A 4 -38.58 2.97 17.85
N ASN A 5 -39.66 2.93 17.05
CA ASN A 5 -39.57 2.78 15.60
C ASN A 5 -39.17 4.13 15.00
N ASN A 6 -37.86 4.34 14.84
CA ASN A 6 -37.36 5.49 14.09
C ASN A 6 -37.89 5.44 12.65
N PRO A 7 -38.38 6.55 12.09
CA PRO A 7 -38.91 6.56 10.74
C PRO A 7 -37.82 6.15 9.75
N VAL A 8 -38.12 5.15 8.91
CA VAL A 8 -37.24 4.73 7.83
C VAL A 8 -37.48 5.65 6.64
N GLN A 9 -36.49 6.46 6.27
CA GLN A 9 -36.55 7.27 5.06
C GLN A 9 -36.23 6.40 3.84
N ILE A 10 -37.22 6.20 2.97
CA ILE A 10 -37.04 5.50 1.70
C ILE A 10 -36.62 6.53 0.66
N VAL A 11 -35.35 6.48 0.25
CA VAL A 11 -34.84 7.28 -0.87
C VAL A 11 -35.17 6.55 -2.17
N ARG A 12 -35.99 7.17 -3.03
CA ARG A 12 -36.29 6.63 -4.36
C ARG A 12 -35.13 6.93 -5.30
N ILE A 13 -34.57 5.89 -5.90
CA ILE A 13 -33.50 6.04 -6.87
C ILE A 13 -34.08 6.63 -8.16
N SER A 14 -33.49 7.71 -8.67
CA SER A 14 -33.81 8.30 -9.97
C SER A 14 -32.73 7.99 -11.01
N ASP A 15 -33.10 8.02 -12.29
CA ASP A 15 -32.12 7.88 -13.38
C ASP A 15 -31.06 9.00 -13.39
N SER A 16 -31.35 10.14 -12.73
CA SER A 16 -30.42 11.25 -12.56
C SER A 16 -29.47 11.10 -11.35
N ASP A 17 -29.68 10.11 -10.48
CA ASP A 17 -28.85 9.91 -9.28
C ASP A 17 -27.43 9.45 -9.63
N HIS A 18 -27.25 8.87 -10.83
CA HIS A 18 -25.97 8.43 -11.32
C HIS A 18 -25.65 9.12 -12.64
N LYS A 19 -24.51 9.81 -12.69
CA LYS A 19 -23.93 10.30 -13.93
C LYS A 19 -22.65 9.53 -14.20
N LYS A 20 -22.53 8.97 -15.39
CA LYS A 20 -21.27 8.40 -15.85
C LYS A 20 -20.33 9.56 -16.11
N ILE A 21 -19.33 9.74 -15.24
CA ILE A 21 -18.27 10.70 -15.48
C ILE A 21 -17.41 10.12 -16.60
N ASN A 22 -17.46 10.74 -17.78
CA ASN A 22 -16.51 10.45 -18.85
C ASN A 22 -15.22 11.20 -18.53
N TYR A 23 -14.18 10.47 -18.12
CA TYR A 23 -12.86 11.04 -17.89
C TYR A 23 -12.21 11.31 -19.26
N GLU A 24 -11.90 12.56 -19.58
CA GLU A 24 -11.20 12.96 -20.83
C GLU A 24 -9.69 12.64 -20.83
N GLY A 25 -9.30 11.61 -20.09
CA GLY A 25 -7.92 11.18 -19.91
C GLY A 25 -7.43 11.32 -18.47
N PHE A 26 -6.33 10.64 -18.18
CA PHE A 26 -5.56 10.84 -16.96
C PHE A 26 -4.45 11.84 -17.27
N GLY A 27 -4.29 12.85 -16.41
CA GLY A 27 -3.16 13.77 -16.51
C GLY A 27 -1.81 13.06 -16.41
N PRO A 28 -0.69 13.79 -16.61
CA PRO A 28 0.65 13.22 -16.47
C PRO A 28 0.84 12.58 -15.08
N GLN A 29 1.70 11.56 -15.00
CA GLN A 29 1.99 10.89 -13.74
C GLN A 29 2.45 11.88 -12.67
N THR A 30 1.78 11.86 -11.52
CA THR A 30 2.15 12.68 -10.37
C THR A 30 3.46 12.15 -9.78
N VAL A 31 4.46 13.01 -9.69
CA VAL A 31 5.74 12.73 -9.03
C VAL A 31 5.71 13.34 -7.63
N PHE A 32 6.05 12.55 -6.60
CA PHE A 32 6.02 12.98 -5.20
C PHE A 32 7.41 13.34 -4.68
N GLY A 33 7.57 14.55 -4.14
CA GLY A 33 8.86 15.12 -3.75
C GLY A 33 9.88 15.05 -4.90
N ASP A 34 11.10 14.59 -4.61
CA ASP A 34 12.17 14.50 -5.61
C ASP A 34 12.01 13.34 -6.62
N GLY A 35 10.93 12.55 -6.51
CA GLY A 35 10.72 11.38 -7.35
C GLY A 35 11.63 10.19 -7.01
N ALA A 36 11.82 9.29 -7.98
CA ALA A 36 12.58 8.06 -7.82
C ALA A 36 14.06 8.22 -8.23
N THR A 37 14.73 9.23 -7.68
CA THR A 37 16.18 9.47 -7.91
C THR A 37 17.03 8.31 -7.41
N GLN A 38 18.27 8.23 -7.90
CA GLN A 38 19.22 7.20 -7.49
C GLN A 38 19.49 7.23 -5.97
N GLU A 39 19.50 8.42 -5.38
CA GLU A 39 19.68 8.61 -3.93
C GLU A 39 18.50 8.04 -3.14
N VAL A 40 17.27 8.34 -3.57
CA VAL A 40 16.05 7.79 -2.94
C VAL A 40 16.02 6.28 -3.05
N ARG A 41 16.35 5.71 -4.22
CA ARG A 41 16.44 4.27 -4.44
C ARG A 41 17.48 3.62 -3.54
N THR A 42 18.68 4.22 -3.45
CA THR A 42 19.75 3.72 -2.59
C THR A 42 19.33 3.72 -1.12
N ARG A 43 18.69 4.79 -0.66
CA ARG A 43 18.18 4.90 0.72
C ARG A 43 17.11 3.84 1.01
N LEU A 44 16.15 3.64 0.11
CA LEU A 44 15.11 2.61 0.26
C LEU A 44 15.69 1.19 0.23
N ALA A 45 16.69 0.95 -0.62
CA ALA A 45 17.41 -0.33 -0.67
C ALA A 45 18.19 -0.61 0.63
N GLN A 46 18.79 0.43 1.24
CA GLN A 46 19.43 0.31 2.55
C GLN A 46 18.41 -0.01 3.66
N GLN A 47 17.26 0.65 3.68
CA GLN A 47 16.18 0.35 4.64
C GLN A 47 15.65 -1.09 4.47
N THR A 48 15.53 -1.55 3.23
CA THR A 48 15.16 -2.93 2.91
C THR A 48 16.24 -3.90 3.42
N GLY A 49 17.52 -3.57 3.25
CA GLY A 49 18.65 -4.34 3.79
C GLY A 49 18.55 -4.52 5.30
N LYS A 50 18.29 -3.43 6.05
CA LYS A 50 18.10 -3.50 7.50
C LYS A 50 16.95 -4.44 7.90
N SER A 51 15.89 -4.48 7.10
CA SER A 51 14.77 -5.40 7.33
C SER A 51 15.16 -6.85 7.09
N ILE A 52 15.97 -7.13 6.06
CA ILE A 52 16.53 -8.48 5.81
C ILE A 52 17.39 -8.91 6.99
N ASP A 53 18.28 -8.04 7.45
CA ASP A 53 19.19 -8.34 8.57
C ASP A 53 18.42 -8.60 9.87
N TYR A 54 17.37 -7.81 10.13
CA TYR A 54 16.49 -7.99 11.30
C TYR A 54 15.80 -9.36 11.33
N PHE A 55 15.40 -9.89 10.16
CA PHE A 55 14.72 -11.18 10.04
C PHE A 55 15.65 -12.35 9.72
N ALA A 56 16.97 -12.16 9.69
CA ALA A 56 17.91 -13.15 9.18
C ALA A 56 17.83 -14.50 9.92
N GLU A 57 17.73 -14.47 11.25
CA GLU A 57 17.60 -15.70 12.06
C GLU A 57 16.24 -16.36 11.86
N GLN A 58 15.16 -15.57 11.79
CA GLN A 58 13.80 -16.05 11.63
C GLN A 58 13.62 -16.70 10.26
N PHE A 59 14.17 -16.12 9.20
CA PHE A 59 14.14 -16.72 7.86
C PHE A 59 14.99 -18.00 7.78
N LYS A 60 16.08 -18.08 8.56
CA LYS A 60 16.89 -19.31 8.65
C LYS A 60 16.14 -20.43 9.38
N ASN A 61 15.48 -20.10 10.49
CA ASN A 61 14.78 -21.07 11.32
C ASN A 61 13.42 -21.47 10.74
N TRP A 62 12.73 -20.54 10.06
CA TRP A 62 11.40 -20.73 9.47
C TRP A 62 11.33 -20.13 8.06
N PRO A 63 11.91 -20.80 7.04
CA PRO A 63 11.98 -20.28 5.68
C PRO A 63 10.61 -20.07 5.01
N GLY A 64 9.56 -20.75 5.49
CA GLY A 64 8.19 -20.59 4.99
C GLY A 64 7.37 -19.51 5.68
N LEU A 65 7.89 -18.90 6.76
CA LEU A 65 7.16 -17.89 7.52
C LEU A 65 7.54 -16.48 7.05
N ALA A 66 6.55 -15.74 6.56
CA ALA A 66 6.74 -14.34 6.22
C ALA A 66 6.71 -13.46 7.49
N GLY A 67 7.63 -12.51 7.56
CA GLY A 67 7.56 -11.40 8.50
C GLY A 67 6.58 -10.33 8.02
N ILE A 68 6.33 -9.34 8.89
CA ILE A 68 5.54 -8.15 8.55
C ILE A 68 6.45 -6.93 8.64
N VAL A 69 6.49 -6.15 7.56
CA VAL A 69 7.22 -4.87 7.52
C VAL A 69 6.22 -3.74 7.33
N LYS A 70 6.41 -2.66 8.11
CA LYS A 70 5.65 -1.43 7.96
C LYS A 70 6.29 -0.53 6.90
N VAL A 71 5.48 0.00 6.00
CA VAL A 71 5.86 0.98 4.98
C VAL A 71 5.05 2.25 5.21
N THR A 72 5.74 3.37 5.42
CA THR A 72 5.11 4.68 5.60
C THR A 72 5.18 5.46 4.29
N LEU A 73 4.02 5.87 3.77
CA LEU A 73 3.89 6.73 2.60
C LEU A 73 4.20 8.19 2.98
N LYS A 74 4.62 8.98 2.00
CA LYS A 74 4.71 10.43 2.15
C LYS A 74 3.31 11.03 2.29
N GLU A 75 3.19 12.16 2.97
CA GLU A 75 1.91 12.86 3.17
C GLU A 75 1.27 13.27 1.84
N GLU A 76 2.07 13.68 0.85
CA GLU A 76 1.55 14.00 -0.48
C GLU A 76 1.07 12.77 -1.29
N ALA A 77 1.36 11.55 -0.84
CA ALA A 77 1.10 10.28 -1.55
C ALA A 77 0.03 9.40 -0.89
N LEU A 78 -0.87 9.97 -0.07
CA LEU A 78 -1.85 9.22 0.72
C LEU A 78 -3.07 8.70 -0.07
N ALA A 79 -3.30 9.22 -1.29
CA ALA A 79 -4.46 8.82 -2.09
C ALA A 79 -4.42 7.33 -2.50
N LYS A 80 -5.60 6.68 -2.58
CA LYS A 80 -5.72 5.26 -2.97
C LYS A 80 -5.08 4.97 -4.34
N SER A 81 -5.20 5.91 -5.28
CA SER A 81 -4.61 5.83 -6.63
C SER A 81 -3.08 5.87 -6.65
N HIS A 82 -2.44 6.38 -5.59
CA HIS A 82 -0.98 6.52 -5.49
C HIS A 82 -0.31 5.34 -4.78
N ARG A 83 -1.09 4.34 -4.35
CA ARG A 83 -0.54 3.17 -3.67
C ARG A 83 0.46 2.46 -4.57
N PRO A 84 1.66 2.13 -4.08
CA PRO A 84 2.73 1.54 -4.89
C PRO A 84 2.52 0.03 -5.14
N LEU A 85 1.39 -0.33 -5.76
CA LEU A 85 0.99 -1.71 -6.05
C LEU A 85 1.99 -2.45 -6.97
N ASN A 86 2.64 -1.71 -7.87
CA ASN A 86 3.67 -2.25 -8.75
C ASN A 86 4.96 -2.60 -8.01
N LEU A 87 5.27 -1.88 -6.93
CA LEU A 87 6.46 -2.12 -6.11
C LEU A 87 6.20 -3.26 -5.12
N PHE A 88 5.01 -3.29 -4.52
CA PHE A 88 4.53 -4.31 -3.58
C PHE A 88 3.60 -5.31 -4.26
N SER A 89 4.17 -6.07 -5.21
CA SER A 89 3.46 -7.06 -6.00
C SER A 89 3.57 -8.45 -5.36
N PRO A 90 2.79 -9.45 -5.85
CA PRO A 90 2.93 -10.84 -5.41
C PRO A 90 4.34 -11.43 -5.59
N GLN A 91 5.16 -10.84 -6.47
CA GLN A 91 6.52 -11.29 -6.74
C GLN A 91 7.56 -10.67 -5.80
N THR A 92 7.23 -9.55 -5.13
CA THR A 92 8.09 -8.87 -4.17
C THR A 92 7.53 -9.08 -2.75
N CYS A 93 6.95 -8.04 -2.15
CA CYS A 93 6.36 -8.04 -0.82
C CYS A 93 4.92 -7.52 -0.93
N PRO A 94 3.90 -8.39 -1.08
CA PRO A 94 2.52 -7.93 -1.28
C PRO A 94 2.00 -7.22 -0.02
N ILE A 95 1.14 -6.21 -0.22
CA ILE A 95 0.45 -5.52 0.87
C ILE A 95 -0.60 -6.47 1.46
N VAL A 96 -0.54 -6.69 2.77
CA VAL A 96 -1.44 -7.57 3.52
C VAL A 96 -2.36 -6.83 4.48
N GLY A 97 -2.10 -5.53 4.71
CA GLY A 97 -2.93 -4.71 5.57
C GLY A 97 -2.44 -3.27 5.66
N SER A 98 -3.02 -2.54 6.61
CA SER A 98 -2.64 -1.18 6.97
C SER A 98 -2.85 -0.99 8.47
N LEU A 99 -2.08 -0.10 9.08
CA LEU A 99 -2.27 0.30 10.48
C LEU A 99 -3.08 1.60 10.53
N ASP A 100 -2.44 2.70 10.14
CA ASP A 100 -3.05 4.03 10.06
C ASP A 100 -3.00 4.58 8.62
N PHE A 101 -3.48 5.80 8.44
CA PHE A 101 -3.48 6.51 7.17
C PHE A 101 -2.04 6.71 6.67
N GLY A 102 -1.75 6.14 5.50
CA GLY A 102 -0.39 6.15 4.95
C GLY A 102 0.53 5.06 5.46
N GLU A 103 0.08 4.18 6.36
CA GLU A 103 0.88 3.06 6.86
C GLU A 103 0.40 1.73 6.29
N LEU A 104 1.23 1.12 5.45
CA LEU A 104 0.97 -0.17 4.82
C LEU A 104 1.75 -1.27 5.53
N LEU A 105 1.14 -2.44 5.67
CA LEU A 105 1.79 -3.65 6.12
C LEU A 105 2.05 -4.56 4.92
N VAL A 106 3.30 -4.94 4.71
CA VAL A 106 3.71 -5.83 3.61
C VAL A 106 4.23 -7.15 4.15
N SER A 107 3.89 -8.23 3.45
CA SER A 107 4.42 -9.57 3.72
C SER A 107 5.87 -9.64 3.26
N ALA A 108 6.77 -9.87 4.20
CA ALA A 108 8.20 -9.83 4.00
C ALA A 108 8.79 -11.25 4.07
N THR A 109 9.16 -11.77 2.90
CA THR A 109 9.95 -13.01 2.81
C THR A 109 11.38 -12.68 2.42
N ALA A 110 12.33 -13.57 2.72
CA ALA A 110 13.73 -13.38 2.31
C ALA A 110 13.86 -13.13 0.80
N THR A 111 13.16 -13.91 -0.03
CA THR A 111 13.15 -13.72 -1.49
C THR A 111 12.45 -12.42 -1.91
N GLY A 112 11.34 -12.09 -1.27
CA GLY A 112 10.55 -10.89 -1.56
C GLY A 112 11.32 -9.61 -1.28
N LEU A 113 11.98 -9.53 -0.12
CA LEU A 113 12.80 -8.38 0.27
C LEU A 113 14.03 -8.23 -0.62
N ASN A 114 14.68 -9.33 -1.01
CA ASN A 114 15.81 -9.27 -1.94
C ASN A 114 15.40 -8.73 -3.32
N LYS A 115 14.25 -9.15 -3.85
CA LYS A 115 13.70 -8.62 -5.10
C LYS A 115 13.28 -7.15 -4.98
N LEU A 116 12.72 -6.76 -3.82
CA LEU A 116 12.34 -5.38 -3.55
C LEU A 116 13.58 -4.47 -3.49
N LYS A 117 14.67 -4.93 -2.88
CA LYS A 117 15.94 -4.20 -2.78
C LYS A 117 16.56 -3.90 -4.15
N SER A 118 16.31 -4.74 -5.16
CA SER A 118 16.85 -4.58 -6.52
C SER A 118 15.98 -3.75 -7.48
N LYS A 119 14.84 -3.21 -7.01
CA LYS A 119 13.89 -2.44 -7.84
C LYS A 119 14.26 -0.96 -7.98
#